data_AF-A0A2M7B8L1-F1
#
_entry.id   AF-A0A2M7B8L1-F1
#
_cell.length_a   1.000
_cell.length_b   1.000
_cell.length_c   1.000
_cell.angle_alpha   90.00
_cell.angle_beta   90.00
_cell.angle_gamma   90.00
#
_symmetry.space_group_name_H-M   'P 1'
#
loop_
_entity.id
_entity.type
_entity.pdbx_description
1 polymer ?
#
loop_
_entity_poly.entity_id
_entity_poly.type
_entity_poly.pdbx_seq_one_letter_code
_entity_poly.pdbx_strand_id
1 'polypeptide(L)' 'EVIANDVRISVAQVETILGAFYNFVARSLKMGRRVVITDFGVFFVKNREVRFKSSKWLLRFLNS' A
#
# COMPACT_ATOMS: atom_id res chain seq x y z
N GLU A 1 -18.32 -12.21 9.58
CA GLU A 1 -19.29 -12.48 10.67
C GLU A 1 -19.10 -11.59 11.90
N VAL A 2 -17.90 -11.52 12.52
CA VAL A 2 -17.66 -10.69 13.72
C VAL A 2 -18.10 -9.22 13.56
N ILE A 3 -17.61 -8.55 12.51
CA ILE A 3 -17.96 -7.13 12.23
C ILE A 3 -19.46 -6.96 11.96
N ALA A 4 -20.07 -7.93 11.27
CA ALA A 4 -21.49 -7.90 10.94
C ALA A 4 -22.35 -7.93 12.21
N ASN A 5 -21.98 -8.77 13.17
CA ASN A 5 -22.65 -8.87 14.47
C ASN A 5 -22.43 -7.63 15.34
N ASP A 6 -21.19 -7.12 15.38
CA ASP A 6 -20.82 -5.94 16.18
C ASP A 6 -21.55 -4.68 15.73
N VAL A 7 -21.67 -4.48 14.42
CA VAL A 7 -22.29 -3.29 13.80
C VAL A 7 -23.76 -3.54 13.42
N ARG A 8 -24.29 -4.74 13.67
CA ARG A 8 -25.68 -5.17 13.37
C ARG A 8 -26.09 -4.95 11.91
N ILE A 9 -25.24 -5.36 10.98
CA ILE A 9 -25.50 -5.34 9.54
C ILE A 9 -25.29 -6.72 8.93
N SER A 10 -25.76 -6.95 7.70
CA SER A 10 -25.58 -8.26 7.06
C SER A 10 -24.11 -8.48 6.66
N VAL A 11 -23.71 -9.75 6.57
CA VAL A 11 -22.35 -10.11 6.11
C VAL A 11 -22.08 -9.56 4.71
N ALA A 12 -23.06 -9.63 3.79
CA ALA A 12 -22.95 -9.08 2.44
C ALA A 12 -22.74 -7.55 2.44
N GLN A 13 -23.37 -6.83 3.37
CA GLN A 13 -23.14 -5.38 3.52
C GLN A 13 -21.71 -5.10 4.01
N VAL A 14 -21.20 -5.86 4.97
CA VAL A 14 -19.80 -5.76 5.42
C VAL A 14 -18.84 -5.98 4.26
N GLU A 15 -19.06 -7.02 3.46
CA GLU A 15 -18.21 -7.33 2.30
C GLU A 15 -18.21 -6.19 1.29
N THR A 16 -19.38 -5.60 1.02
CA THR A 16 -19.51 -4.45 0.13
C THR A 16 -18.73 -3.24 0.64
N ILE A 17 -18.86 -2.93 1.94
CA ILE A 17 -18.16 -1.80 2.58
C ILE A 17 -16.66 -2.01 2.56
N LEU A 18 -16.19 -3.22 2.94
CA LEU A 18 -14.77 -3.55 2.91
C LEU A 18 -14.21 -3.49 1.48
N GLY A 19 -14.95 -4.01 0.49
CA GLY A 19 -14.57 -3.91 -0.91
C GLY A 19 -14.43 -2.47 -1.39
N ALA A 20 -15.39 -1.60 -1.04
CA ALA A 20 -15.33 -0.17 -1.35
C ALA A 20 -14.12 0.50 -0.69
N PHE A 21 -13.85 0.18 0.58
CA PHE A 21 -12.70 0.67 1.32
C PHE A 21 -11.37 0.24 0.67
N TYR A 22 -11.19 -1.03 0.35
CA TYR A 22 -9.98 -1.52 -0.33
C TYR A 22 -9.76 -0.81 -1.66
N ASN A 23 -10.83 -0.63 -2.46
CA ASN A 23 -10.75 0.07 -3.73
C ASN A 23 -10.36 1.55 -3.57
N PHE A 24 -10.90 2.22 -2.55
CA PHE A 24 -10.55 3.60 -2.22
C PHE A 24 -9.07 3.72 -1.84
N VAL A 25 -8.57 2.85 -0.95
CA VAL A 25 -7.16 2.85 -0.53
C VAL A 25 -6.27 2.61 -1.74
N ALA A 26 -6.53 1.55 -2.52
CA ALA A 26 -5.74 1.21 -3.70
C ALA A 26 -5.70 2.34 -4.73
N ARG A 27 -6.84 2.99 -5.01
CA ARG A 27 -6.90 4.12 -5.95
C ARG A 27 -6.12 5.33 -5.43
N SER A 28 -6.28 5.66 -4.15
CA SER A 28 -5.54 6.77 -3.52
C SER A 28 -4.03 6.56 -3.60
N LEU A 29 -3.57 5.34 -3.29
CA LEU A 29 -2.16 4.98 -3.39
C LEU A 29 -1.63 5.04 -4.82
N LYS A 30 -2.39 4.55 -5.81
CA LYS A 30 -2.04 4.67 -7.25
C LYS A 30 -1.87 6.11 -7.71
N MET A 31 -2.64 7.04 -7.13
CA MET A 31 -2.51 8.48 -7.40
C MET A 31 -1.34 9.14 -6.64
N GLY A 32 -0.51 8.38 -5.93
CA GLY A 32 0.61 8.89 -5.14
C GLY A 32 0.18 9.56 -3.82
N ARG A 33 -1.08 9.40 -3.40
CA ARG A 33 -1.58 9.98 -2.15
C ARG A 33 -1.25 9.08 -0.96
N ARG A 34 -1.09 9.67 0.22
CA ARG A 34 -1.06 8.96 1.50
C ARG A 34 -2.47 8.80 2.05
N VAL A 35 -2.76 7.63 2.64
CA VAL A 35 -4.03 7.38 3.36
C VAL A 35 -3.70 7.18 4.83
N VAL A 36 -4.28 8.02 5.69
CA VAL A 36 -4.14 7.95 7.14
C VAL A 36 -5.44 7.40 7.71
N ILE A 37 -5.33 6.36 8.52
CA ILE A 37 -6.43 5.82 9.30
C ILE A 37 -6.05 6.03 10.76
N THR A 38 -6.76 6.95 11.40
CA THR A 38 -6.55 7.28 12.82
C THR A 38 -6.61 6.01 13.66
N ASP A 39 -5.68 5.90 14.62
CA ASP A 39 -5.54 4.76 15.54
C ASP A 39 -5.23 3.39 14.90
N PHE A 40 -5.02 3.35 13.58
CA PHE A 40 -4.65 2.15 12.85
C PHE A 40 -3.27 2.28 12.18
N GLY A 41 -3.08 3.32 11.37
CA GLY A 41 -1.80 3.51 10.67
C GLY A 41 -1.89 4.32 9.39
N VAL A 42 -0.76 4.37 8.67
CA VAL A 42 -0.61 5.14 7.44
C VAL A 42 -0.19 4.23 6.28
N PHE A 43 -0.90 4.33 5.17
CA PHE A 43 -0.58 3.68 3.91
C PHE A 43 -0.03 4.71 2.93
N PHE A 44 1.09 4.37 2.28
CA PHE A 44 1.68 5.19 1.23
C PHE A 44 2.52 4.31 0.29
N VAL A 45 2.68 4.75 -0.96
CA VAL A 45 3.60 4.10 -1.88
C VAL A 45 5.00 4.61 -1.60
N LYS A 46 5.90 3.68 -1.24
CA LYS A 46 7.33 3.98 -1.08
C LYS A 46 8.07 3.61 -2.35
N ASN A 47 8.57 4.60 -3.07
CA ASN A 47 9.48 4.36 -4.17
C ASN A 47 10.78 3.79 -3.60
N ARG A 48 11.12 2.56 -4.00
CA ARG A 48 12.37 1.92 -3.62
C ARG A 48 13.36 2.14 -4.75
N GLU A 49 14.37 2.96 -4.49
CA GLU A 49 15.48 3.13 -5.42
C GLU A 49 16.19 1.79 -5.64
N VAL A 50 16.52 1.50 -6.89
CA VAL A 50 17.35 0.36 -7.25
C VAL A 50 18.75 0.66 -6.78
N ARG A 51 19.20 -0.02 -5.72
CA ARG A 51 20.59 0.05 -5.29
C ARG A 51 21.43 -0.75 -6.29
N PHE A 52 22.01 -0.08 -7.29
CA PHE A 52 23.08 -0.66 -8.08
C PHE A 52 24.27 -0.91 -7.16
N LYS A 53 24.54 -2.19 -6.87
CA LYS A 53 25.83 -2.61 -6.34
C LYS A 53 26.81 -2.60 -7.51
N SER A 54 27.33 -1.42 -7.83
CA SER A 54 28.45 -1.33 -8.79
C SER A 54 29.63 -2.07 -8.17
N SER A 55 29.93 -3.26 -8.69
CA SER A 55 31.19 -3.95 -8.38
C SER A 55 32.31 -2.96 -8.68
N LYS A 56 33.17 -2.64 -7.71
CA LYS A 56 34.31 -1.71 -7.91
C LYS A 56 35.14 -2.05 -9.15
N TRP A 57 35.17 -3.32 -9.54
CA TRP A 57 35.78 -3.80 -10.78
C TRP A 57 35.13 -3.25 -12.07
N LEU A 58 33.79 -3.20 -12.17
CA LEU A 58 33.08 -2.64 -13.32
C LEU A 58 33.35 -1.14 -13.49
N LEU A 59 33.40 -0.38 -12.39
CA LEU A 59 33.74 1.04 -12.42
C LEU A 59 35.21 1.27 -12.83
N ARG A 60 36.12 0.35 -12.48
CA ARG A 60 37.52 0.41 -12.93
C ARG A 60 37.68 0.05 -14.41
N PHE A 61 36.87 -0.86 -14.93
CA PHE A 61 36.93 -1.27 -16.34
C PHE A 61 36.40 -0.20 -17.30
N LEU A 62 35.37 0.56 -16.90
CA LEU A 62 34.77 1.61 -17.74
C LEU A 62 35.56 2.93 -17.75
N ASN A 63 36.45 3.15 -16.79
CA ASN A 63 37.29 4.36 -16.67
C ASN A 63 38.72 4.14 -17.20
N SER A 64 38.98 3.04 -17.91
CA SER A 64 40.27 2.67 -18.48
C SER A 64 40.17 2.55 -19.99
#